data_AF-K9EQH2-F1
#
_entry.id   AF-K9EQH2-F1
#
_cell.length_a   1.000
_cell.length_b   1.000
_cell.length_c   1.000
_cell.angle_alpha   90.00
_cell.angle_beta   90.00
_cell.angle_gamma   90.00
#
_symmetry.space_group_name_H-M   'P 1'
#
loop_
_entity.id
_entity.type
_entity.pdbx_description
1 polymer ?
#
loop_
_entity_poly.entity_id
_entity_poly.type
_entity_poly.pdbx_seq_one_letter_code
_entity_poly.pdbx_strand_id
1 'polypeptide(L)' 'MSLNPLIKMTELSKQYGSHTILDQVNLEVYPGDLICIFGASGGGKSTLLNIMGTLEDYQAGHLECFNKLDPVQREKNK' A
#
# COMPACT_ATOMS: atom_id res chain seq x y z
N MET A 1 24.09 8.58 6.73
CA MET A 1 22.74 8.93 6.23
C MET A 1 21.85 7.73 6.47
N SER A 2 20.71 7.88 7.18
CA SER A 2 19.75 6.79 7.28
C SER A 2 19.08 6.58 5.92
N LEU A 3 18.89 5.32 5.53
CA LEU A 3 18.07 4.99 4.38
C LEU A 3 16.61 5.21 4.77
N ASN A 4 15.89 6.01 3.99
CA ASN A 4 14.44 6.14 4.12
C ASN A 4 13.79 5.12 3.19
N PRO A 5 12.65 4.52 3.57
CA PRO A 5 11.89 3.66 2.67
C PRO A 5 11.40 4.46 1.45
N LEU A 6 11.44 3.83 0.28
CA LEU A 6 10.82 4.36 -0.94
C LEU A 6 9.31 4.21 -0.90
N ILE A 7 8.81 3.14 -0.29
CA ILE A 7 7.39 2.88 -0.08
C ILE A 7 7.19 2.51 1.37
N LYS A 8 6.22 3.15 2.03
CA LYS A 8 5.81 2.81 3.39
C LYS A 8 4.29 2.72 3.48
N MET A 9 3.81 1.58 3.95
CA MET A 9 2.41 1.32 4.29
C MET A 9 2.32 1.17 5.81
N THR A 10 1.42 1.92 6.43
CA THR A 10 1.16 1.84 7.87
C THR A 10 -0.32 1.53 8.10
N GLU A 11 -0.60 0.39 8.72
CA GLU A 11 -1.95 -0.11 9.03
C GLU A 11 -2.92 -0.04 7.83
N LEU A 12 -2.40 -0.29 6.62
CA LEU A 12 -3.16 -0.08 5.40
C LEU A 12 -4.24 -1.15 5.24
N SER A 13 -5.48 -0.69 5.07
CA SER A 13 -6.65 -1.56 5.02
C SER A 13 -7.50 -1.29 3.77
N LYS A 14 -7.95 -2.37 3.13
CA LYS A 14 -8.79 -2.35 1.93
C LYS A 14 -9.95 -3.33 2.08
N GLN A 15 -11.14 -2.85 1.73
CA GLN A 15 -12.37 -3.64 1.71
C GLN A 15 -13.10 -3.45 0.37
N TYR A 16 -13.79 -4.49 -0.09
CA TYR A 16 -14.81 -4.39 -1.12
C TYR A 16 -16.15 -4.83 -0.55
N GLY A 17 -17.08 -3.88 -0.40
CA GLY A 17 -18.32 -4.14 0.33
C GLY A 17 -18.01 -4.54 1.77
N SER A 18 -18.48 -5.73 2.18
CA SER A 18 -18.21 -6.30 3.51
C SER A 18 -16.97 -7.19 3.58
N HIS A 19 -16.27 -7.41 2.45
CA HIS A 19 -15.13 -8.30 2.38
C HIS A 19 -13.82 -7.53 2.59
N THR A 20 -13.11 -7.85 3.66
CA THR A 20 -11.78 -7.30 3.93
C THR A 20 -10.74 -8.06 3.11
N ILE A 21 -9.97 -7.33 2.31
CA ILE A 21 -8.92 -7.87 1.42
C ILE A 21 -7.54 -7.65 2.03
N LEU A 22 -7.32 -6.45 2.58
CA LEU A 22 -6.12 -6.10 3.34
C LEU A 22 -6.58 -5.60 4.71
N ASP A 23 -6.00 -6.15 5.76
CA ASP A 23 -6.29 -5.80 7.15
C ASP A 23 -5.00 -5.31 7.81
N GLN A 24 -4.92 -4.01 8.07
CA GLN A 24 -3.83 -3.36 8.80
C GLN A 24 -2.42 -3.76 8.34
N VAL A 25 -2.20 -3.77 7.03
CA VAL A 25 -0.92 -4.17 6.43
C VAL A 25 0.15 -3.12 6.70
N ASN A 26 1.29 -3.58 7.24
CA ASN A 26 2.49 -2.78 7.44
C ASN A 26 3.61 -3.29 6.53
N LEU A 27 4.17 -2.42 5.70
CA LEU A 27 5.23 -2.76 4.76
C LEU A 27 6.15 -1.57 4.53
N GLU A 28 7.46 -1.80 4.56
CA GLU A 28 8.46 -0.83 4.16
C GLU A 28 9.33 -1.43 3.06
N VAL A 29 9.57 -0.66 1.99
CA VAL A 29 10.42 -1.05 0.86
C VAL A 29 11.57 -0.07 0.77
N TYR A 30 12.79 -0.55 0.91
CA TYR A 30 14.00 0.25 0.88
C TYR A 30 14.69 0.22 -0.50
N PRO A 31 15.54 1.22 -0.81
CA PRO A 31 16.34 1.20 -2.02
C PRO A 31 17.18 -0.07 -2.13
N GLY A 32 17.01 -0.81 -3.23
CA GLY A 32 17.74 -2.05 -3.50
C GLY A 32 17.05 -3.34 -3.04
N ASP A 33 15.90 -3.24 -2.38
CA ASP A 33 15.15 -4.42 -1.97
C ASP A 33 14.62 -5.22 -3.17
N LEU A 34 14.69 -6.55 -3.06
CA LEU A 34 13.98 -7.49 -3.92
C LEU A 34 12.95 -8.23 -3.06
N ILE A 35 11.68 -7.84 -3.18
CA ILE A 35 10.60 -8.36 -2.34
C ILE A 35 9.72 -9.30 -3.16
N CYS A 36 9.40 -10.46 -2.58
CA CYS A 36 8.40 -11.39 -3.11
C CYS A 36 7.11 -11.32 -2.29
N ILE A 37 5.98 -11.07 -2.95
CA ILE A 37 4.64 -11.16 -2.35
C ILE A 37 4.01 -12.47 -2.82
N PHE A 38 3.78 -13.41 -1.90
CA PHE A 38 3.24 -14.74 -2.20
C PHE A 38 2.03 -15.06 -1.33
N GLY A 39 1.24 -16.05 -1.73
CA GLY A 39 0.02 -16.47 -1.04
C GLY A 39 -1.07 -16.96 -1.99
N ALA A 40 -2.12 -17.57 -1.43
CA ALA A 40 -3.23 -18.17 -2.20
C ALA A 40 -3.90 -17.17 -3.15
N SER A 41 -4.52 -17.69 -4.22
CA SER A 41 -5.35 -16.87 -5.10
C SER A 41 -6.46 -16.16 -4.29
N GLY A 42 -6.72 -14.89 -4.59
CA GLY A 42 -7.66 -14.07 -3.82
C GLY A 42 -7.11 -13.45 -2.52
N GLY A 43 -5.90 -13.78 -2.09
CA GLY A 43 -5.29 -13.24 -0.85
C GLY A 43 -4.83 -11.77 -0.91
N GLY A 44 -5.37 -10.94 -1.80
CA GLY A 44 -5.09 -9.49 -1.81
C GLY A 44 -3.77 -9.04 -2.44
N LYS A 45 -2.94 -9.94 -2.98
CA LYS A 45 -1.62 -9.61 -3.57
C LYS A 45 -1.68 -8.54 -4.68
N SER A 46 -2.56 -8.73 -5.67
CA SER A 46 -2.73 -7.76 -6.75
C SER A 46 -3.28 -6.43 -6.24
N THR A 47 -4.19 -6.47 -5.28
CA THR A 47 -4.72 -5.26 -4.62
C THR A 47 -3.62 -4.50 -3.89
N LEU A 48 -2.74 -5.18 -3.14
CA LEU A 48 -1.59 -4.58 -2.47
C LEU A 48 -0.65 -3.89 -3.48
N LEU A 49 -0.34 -4.57 -4.59
CA LEU A 49 0.49 -4.02 -5.66
C LEU A 49 -0.17 -2.85 -6.39
N ASN A 50 -1.48 -2.89 -6.63
CA ASN A 50 -2.22 -1.80 -7.25
C ASN A 50 -2.22 -0.54 -6.36
N ILE A 51 -2.45 -0.70 -5.06
CA ILE A 51 -2.41 0.40 -4.09
C ILE A 51 -1.00 1.00 -4.03
N MET A 52 0.03 0.14 -3.96
CA MET A 52 1.44 0.56 -4.03
C MET A 52 1.75 1.34 -5.30
N GLY A 53 1.24 0.87 -6.44
CA GLY A 53 1.36 1.50 -7.75
C GLY A 53 0.45 2.70 -7.95
N THR A 54 -0.28 3.15 -6.93
CA THR A 54 -1.22 4.28 -6.97
C THR A 54 -2.37 4.13 -7.96
N LEU A 55 -2.67 2.89 -8.35
CA LEU A 55 -3.75 2.54 -9.29
C LEU A 55 -5.10 2.31 -8.60
N GLU A 56 -5.08 2.20 -7.27
CA GLU A 56 -6.25 1.85 -6.48
C GLU A 56 -6.25 2.58 -5.13
N ASP A 57 -7.44 2.91 -4.62
CA ASP A 57 -7.62 3.51 -3.30
C ASP A 57 -7.69 2.49 -2.16
N TYR A 58 -7.73 2.96 -0.94
CA TYR A 58 -7.83 2.17 0.29
C TYR A 58 -8.66 2.94 1.33
N GLN A 59 -9.15 2.27 2.38
CA GLN A 59 -10.13 2.84 3.31
C GLN A 59 -9.52 3.35 4.61
N ALA A 60 -8.42 2.77 5.07
CA ALA A 60 -7.74 3.18 6.30
C ALA A 60 -6.22 2.97 6.24
N GLY A 61 -5.49 3.64 7.12
CA GLY A 61 -4.04 3.64 7.17
C GLY A 61 -3.41 4.74 6.32
N HIS A 62 -2.12 4.61 6.03
CA HIS A 62 -1.34 5.57 5.24
C HIS A 62 -0.45 4.88 4.21
N LEU A 63 -0.29 5.53 3.05
CA LEU A 63 0.66 5.15 2.01
C LEU A 63 1.60 6.33 1.72
N GLU A 64 2.88 6.12 1.95
CA GLU A 64 3.93 7.06 1.55
C GLU A 64 4.73 6.47 0.39
N CYS A 65 4.82 7.21 -0.71
CA CYS A 65 5.64 6.84 -1.88
C CYS A 65 6.64 7.96 -2.17
N PHE A 66 7.94 7.65 -2.18
CA PHE A 66 9.02 8.59 -2.47
C PHE A 66 8.91 9.90 -1.66
N ASN A 67 8.67 9.80 -0.34
CA ASN A 67 8.42 10.91 0.59
C ASN A 67 7.16 11.74 0.30
N LYS A 68 6.20 11.21 -0.46
CA LYS A 68 4.88 11.84 -0.68
C LYS A 68 3.81 11.01 0.02
N LEU A 69 3.12 11.64 0.97
CA LEU A 69 2.01 11.05 1.69
C LEU A 69 0.72 11.05 0.85
N ASP A 70 0.07 9.89 0.80
CA ASP A 70 -1.25 9.61 0.25
C ASP A 70 -1.49 10.18 -1.16
N PRO A 71 -0.67 9.80 -2.15
CA PRO A 71 -0.70 10.38 -3.48
C PRO A 71 -2.05 10.21 -4.21
N VAL A 72 -2.77 9.11 -3.97
CA VAL A 72 -4.07 8.81 -4.61
C VAL A 72 -5.24 9.55 -3.95
N GLN A 73 -5.20 9.74 -2.63
CA GLN A 73 -6.34 10.33 -1.90
C GLN A 73 -6.41 11.86 -2.04
N ARG A 74 -5.26 12.51 -2.28
CA ARG A 74 -5.19 13.97 -2.43
C ARG A 74 -5.78 14.48 -3.75
N GLU A 75 -5.89 13.64 -4.78
CA GLU A 75 -6.51 14.04 -6.05
C GLU A 75 -8.04 14.00 -6.03
N LYS A 76 -8.66 13.16 -5.19
CA LYS A 76 -10.13 13.11 -5.05
C LYS A 76 -10.72 14.28 -4.24
N ASN A 77 -9.89 15.00 -3.48
CA ASN A 77 -10.30 16.13 -2.62
C ASN A 77 -9.96 17.51 -3.22
N LYS A 78 -9.57 17.56 -4.51
CA LYS A 78 -9.46 18.78 -5.30
C LYS A 78 -10.58 18.85 -6.33
#